data_AF-Q8PAM5-F1
#
_entry.id   AF-Q8PAM5-F1
#
_cell.length_a   1.000
_cell.length_b   1.000
_cell.length_c   1.000
_cell.angle_alpha   90.00
_cell.angle_beta   90.00
_cell.angle_gamma   90.00
#
_symmetry.space_group_name_H-M   'P 1'
#
loop_
_entity.id
_entity.type
_entity.pdbx_description
1 polymer ?
#
loop_
_entity_poly.entity_id
_entity_poly.type
_entity_poly.pdbx_seq_one_letter_code
_entity_poly.pdbx_strand_id
1 'polypeptide(L)'
;MVDQLPAESVQSIMDGTMKAKVILSMALLSCALAACGKADKPAENSDSPASQTGTSSPAKADHSAAVNGAQQTAKLQQPSGVQDAKQYLCQGGGSACKASGPLVANSDAEAKWLLSNGYPTEAELARLDKLTLDQLKAESQAGNKAATVIYGKKTATSGHFQEGLGILRNAASAGNLYSYYGLSDIYASETKDKNLI
;
A
#
# COMPACT_ATOMS: atom_id res chain seq x y z
N MET A 1 -26.31 -59.37 -33.94
CA MET A 1 -25.40 -60.02 -32.99
C MET A 1 -24.19 -59.11 -32.85
N VAL A 2 -23.78 -58.85 -31.60
CA VAL A 2 -22.55 -58.14 -31.20
C VAL A 2 -22.62 -56.61 -31.41
N ASP A 3 -22.54 -55.70 -30.43
CA ASP A 3 -22.42 -55.79 -28.96
C ASP A 3 -22.88 -54.44 -28.37
N GLN A 4 -23.76 -54.50 -27.36
CA GLN A 4 -23.94 -53.43 -26.37
C GLN A 4 -23.05 -53.82 -25.19
N LEU A 5 -22.04 -53.01 -24.88
CA LEU A 5 -21.32 -53.12 -23.60
C LEU A 5 -21.79 -52.01 -22.64
N PRO A 6 -21.97 -52.34 -21.36
CA PRO A 6 -22.78 -51.57 -20.41
C PRO A 6 -21.99 -50.53 -19.63
N ALA A 7 -22.73 -49.56 -19.10
CA ALA A 7 -22.32 -48.70 -18.01
C ALA A 7 -22.42 -49.47 -16.68
N GLU A 8 -21.29 -49.75 -16.04
CA GLU A 8 -21.22 -50.02 -14.61
C GLU A 8 -19.93 -49.46 -13.99
N SER A 9 -20.15 -48.61 -12.99
CA SER A 9 -19.49 -48.65 -11.68
C SER A 9 -17.96 -48.62 -11.63
N VAL A 10 -17.42 -47.39 -11.56
CA VAL A 10 -16.12 -47.12 -10.89
C VAL A 10 -16.37 -46.10 -9.78
N GLN A 11 -17.16 -46.51 -8.79
CA GLN A 11 -17.17 -45.92 -7.45
C GLN A 11 -16.49 -46.90 -6.50
N SER A 12 -15.20 -46.67 -6.28
CA SER A 12 -14.27 -47.28 -5.31
C SER A 12 -12.92 -47.12 -6.00
N ILE A 13 -11.89 -46.43 -5.51
CA ILE A 13 -11.16 -46.64 -4.27
C ILE A 13 -10.22 -45.42 -4.17
N MET A 14 -10.43 -44.49 -3.24
CA MET A 14 -9.40 -43.56 -2.71
C MET A 14 -10.04 -42.63 -1.68
N ASP A 15 -10.66 -43.21 -0.66
CA ASP A 15 -10.93 -42.50 0.59
C ASP A 15 -10.47 -43.40 1.73
N GLY A 16 -9.33 -43.03 2.31
CA GLY A 16 -8.44 -43.93 3.02
C GLY A 16 -7.52 -43.21 3.98
N THR A 17 -8.11 -42.39 4.84
CA THR A 17 -7.69 -42.26 6.24
C THR A 17 -6.26 -41.77 6.52
N MET A 18 -5.93 -40.53 6.17
CA MET A 18 -4.86 -39.80 6.88
C MET A 18 -5.40 -39.19 8.19
N LYS A 19 -5.64 -40.06 9.18
CA LYS A 19 -5.67 -39.66 10.59
C LYS A 19 -4.28 -39.89 11.18
N ALA A 20 -3.40 -38.92 11.01
CA ALA A 20 -2.12 -38.87 11.73
C ALA A 20 -2.02 -37.54 12.49
N LYS A 21 -2.18 -37.68 13.80
CA LYS A 21 -1.86 -36.75 14.89
C LYS A 21 -0.71 -35.79 14.53
N VAL A 22 -0.98 -34.49 14.53
CA VAL A 22 0.02 -33.47 14.87
C VAL A 22 -0.64 -32.48 15.83
N ILE A 23 -0.66 -32.87 17.10
CA ILE A 23 -0.84 -31.94 18.22
C ILE A 23 0.55 -31.77 18.82
N LEU A 24 0.85 -30.53 19.21
CA LEU A 24 1.92 -30.08 20.10
C LEU A 24 3.15 -29.50 19.41
N SER A 25 3.25 -28.17 19.42
CA SER A 25 4.41 -27.39 19.91
C SER A 25 4.15 -25.88 19.81
N MET A 26 3.36 -25.32 20.75
CA MET A 26 3.47 -23.88 21.05
C MET A 26 4.67 -23.70 21.99
N ALA A 27 5.83 -23.38 21.43
CA ALA A 27 6.96 -22.89 22.21
C ALA A 27 6.78 -21.38 22.44
N LEU A 28 6.54 -21.04 23.71
CA LEU A 28 6.48 -19.68 24.23
C LEU A 28 7.84 -19.00 24.03
N LEU A 29 7.98 -18.12 23.04
CA LEU A 29 9.05 -17.12 23.02
C LEU A 29 8.65 -15.93 23.89
N SER A 30 8.98 -16.00 25.17
CA SER A 30 9.00 -14.84 26.06
C SER A 30 10.43 -14.31 26.15
N CYS A 31 10.80 -13.37 25.26
CA CYS A 31 11.97 -12.54 25.47
C CYS A 31 11.57 -11.36 26.36
N ALA A 32 11.95 -11.43 27.63
CA ALA A 32 11.88 -10.31 28.55
C ALA A 32 12.81 -9.19 28.07
N LEU A 33 12.24 -8.04 27.66
CA LEU A 33 12.98 -6.80 27.54
C LEU A 33 13.29 -6.30 28.95
N ALA A 34 14.52 -6.56 29.40
CA ALA A 34 15.07 -5.89 30.57
C ALA A 34 15.12 -4.38 30.28
N ALA A 35 14.26 -3.64 30.98
CA ALA A 35 14.25 -2.20 31.01
C ALA A 35 15.50 -1.71 31.76
N CYS A 36 16.50 -1.22 31.03
CA CYS A 36 17.50 -0.30 31.56
C CYS A 36 17.15 1.09 31.05
N GLY A 37 16.51 1.90 31.90
CA GLY A 37 16.17 3.27 31.56
C GLY A 37 15.68 4.06 32.77
N LYS A 38 16.64 4.63 33.52
CA LYS A 38 16.51 5.90 34.26
C LYS A 38 17.90 6.37 34.67
N ALA A 39 18.28 7.53 34.13
CA ALA A 39 18.59 8.77 34.86
C ALA A 39 20.10 8.83 35.17
N ASP A 40 20.85 9.90 34.98
CA ASP A 40 20.57 11.31 35.17
C ASP A 40 21.47 12.18 34.28
N LYS A 41 20.98 13.38 33.95
CA LYS A 41 21.78 14.54 33.58
C LYS A 41 22.10 15.31 34.87
N PRO A 42 23.32 15.82 35.04
CA PRO A 42 23.41 17.24 35.41
C PRO A 42 24.47 18.01 34.61
N ALA A 43 24.21 19.30 34.49
CA ALA A 43 25.04 20.34 33.89
C ALA A 43 25.94 21.02 34.94
N GLU A 44 26.58 22.11 34.52
CA GLU A 44 27.39 23.11 35.25
C GLU A 44 28.90 22.79 35.32
N ASN A 45 29.82 23.75 35.21
CA ASN A 45 29.81 25.19 34.89
C ASN A 45 31.26 25.57 34.53
N SER A 46 31.48 26.69 33.82
CA SER A 46 32.62 27.59 34.06
C SER A 46 32.54 28.84 33.18
N ASP A 47 32.28 29.94 33.89
CA ASP A 47 32.32 31.37 33.57
C ASP A 47 33.60 31.86 32.84
N SER A 48 33.43 32.71 31.81
CA SER A 48 33.73 34.17 31.76
C SER A 48 35.16 34.54 31.27
N PRO A 49 35.48 35.82 30.92
CA PRO A 49 34.72 36.86 30.20
C PRO A 49 35.59 37.58 29.11
N ALA A 50 35.00 38.43 28.27
CA ALA A 50 35.59 39.74 27.86
C ALA A 50 34.65 40.55 26.96
N SER A 51 34.42 41.80 27.39
CA SER A 51 33.69 42.87 26.72
C SER A 51 34.32 43.33 25.41
N GLN A 52 33.52 43.90 24.51
CA GLN A 52 33.78 45.25 24.01
C GLN A 52 32.56 45.90 23.34
N THR A 53 32.40 47.15 23.71
CA THR A 53 31.36 48.11 23.34
C THR A 53 31.72 48.79 22.01
N GLY A 54 30.73 49.06 21.15
CA GLY A 54 30.89 49.90 19.97
C GLY A 54 29.55 50.41 19.46
N THR A 55 29.24 51.66 19.78
CA THR A 55 28.01 52.40 19.44
C THR A 55 28.05 52.99 18.04
N SER A 56 26.95 52.90 17.27
CA SER A 56 26.38 54.02 16.48
C SER A 56 25.04 53.65 15.83
N SER A 57 23.98 54.38 16.19
CA SER A 57 22.63 54.42 15.58
C SER A 57 22.61 55.23 14.26
N PRO A 58 21.46 55.57 13.62
CA PRO A 58 20.07 55.09 13.72
C PRO A 58 19.43 54.76 12.35
N ALA A 59 18.34 53.98 12.32
CA ALA A 59 17.31 54.12 11.28
C ALA A 59 15.94 53.78 11.87
N LYS A 60 15.02 54.71 11.67
CA LYS A 60 13.69 54.81 12.27
C LYS A 60 12.68 54.06 11.39
N ALA A 61 11.85 53.27 12.06
CA ALA A 61 10.50 52.81 11.71
C ALA A 61 10.31 52.07 10.37
N ASP A 62 9.84 50.83 10.44
CA ASP A 62 8.40 50.65 10.19
C ASP A 62 7.82 49.40 10.87
N HIS A 63 6.57 49.55 11.28
CA HIS A 63 5.73 48.59 11.97
C HIS A 63 5.24 47.47 11.03
N SER A 64 5.01 46.29 11.63
CA SER A 64 4.04 45.26 11.20
C SER A 64 4.37 44.50 9.90
N ALA A 65 4.22 43.19 9.77
CA ALA A 65 3.51 42.22 10.57
C ALA A 65 4.29 40.91 10.57
N ALA A 66 4.35 40.27 11.74
CA ALA A 66 4.81 38.91 11.88
C ALA A 66 3.97 37.99 10.98
N VAL A 67 4.66 37.33 10.04
CA VAL A 67 4.53 35.91 9.71
C VAL A 67 3.14 35.31 10.04
N ASN A 68 2.19 35.46 9.13
CA ASN A 68 1.06 34.51 9.02
C ASN A 68 1.58 33.21 8.39
N GLY A 69 2.57 32.61 9.04
CA GLY A 69 3.26 31.39 8.61
C GLY A 69 3.28 30.37 9.74
N ALA A 70 2.17 30.19 10.43
CA ALA A 70 2.03 29.15 11.44
C ALA A 70 0.56 28.82 11.73
N GLN A 71 -0.27 28.69 10.69
CA GLN A 71 -1.63 28.15 10.84
C GLN A 71 -2.04 27.32 9.62
N GLN A 72 -1.08 26.62 9.02
CA GLN A 72 -1.38 25.35 8.38
C GLN A 72 -1.00 24.28 9.39
N THR A 73 -1.84 24.17 10.43
CA THR A 73 -1.98 22.98 11.24
C THR A 73 -1.95 21.81 10.27
N ALA A 74 -1.01 20.89 10.45
CA ALA A 74 -1.00 19.61 9.76
C ALA A 74 -2.36 18.96 9.99
N LYS A 75 -3.31 19.20 9.08
CA LYS A 75 -4.51 18.39 8.93
C LYS A 75 -3.92 17.02 8.68
N LEU A 76 -4.01 16.12 9.67
CA LEU A 76 -3.62 14.73 9.49
C LEU A 76 -4.17 14.32 8.12
N GLN A 77 -3.26 14.14 7.15
CA GLN A 77 -3.67 13.86 5.78
C GLN A 77 -4.54 12.62 5.86
N GLN A 78 -5.83 12.80 5.64
CA GLN A 78 -6.76 11.69 5.62
C GLN A 78 -6.25 10.73 4.54
N PRO A 79 -6.12 9.42 4.84
CA PRO A 79 -5.55 8.48 3.90
C PRO A 79 -6.31 8.57 2.58
N SER A 80 -5.61 9.01 1.53
CA SER A 80 -6.11 9.03 0.16
C SER A 80 -6.42 7.59 -0.25
N GLY A 81 -7.59 7.37 -0.85
CA GLY A 81 -8.03 6.05 -1.30
C GLY A 81 -9.44 5.69 -0.85
N VAL A 82 -9.92 4.55 -1.34
CA VAL A 82 -11.22 3.99 -0.99
C VAL A 82 -11.18 3.49 0.44
N GLN A 83 -12.16 3.89 1.25
CA GLN A 83 -12.28 3.48 2.66
C GLN A 83 -13.54 2.67 2.96
N ASP A 84 -14.50 2.67 2.04
CA ASP A 84 -15.76 1.96 2.19
C ASP A 84 -15.85 0.82 1.19
N ALA A 85 -15.88 -0.40 1.70
CA ALA A 85 -16.02 -1.61 0.90
C ALA A 85 -17.32 -1.60 0.06
N LYS A 86 -18.37 -0.89 0.49
CA LYS A 86 -19.62 -0.84 -0.28
C LYS A 86 -19.45 -0.22 -1.66
N GLN A 87 -18.39 0.57 -1.87
CA GLN A 87 -18.08 1.16 -3.17
C GLN A 87 -17.66 0.13 -4.23
N TYR A 88 -17.27 -1.09 -3.83
CA TYR A 88 -16.98 -2.19 -4.76
C TYR A 88 -18.24 -2.96 -5.17
N LEU A 89 -19.36 -2.80 -4.44
CA LEU A 89 -20.56 -3.57 -4.72
C LEU A 89 -21.16 -3.19 -6.06
N CYS A 90 -21.37 -4.20 -6.89
CA CYS A 90 -22.08 -4.12 -8.14
C CYS A 90 -23.49 -3.52 -7.95
N GLN A 91 -23.84 -2.52 -8.76
CA GLN A 91 -25.10 -1.77 -8.63
C GLN A 91 -26.24 -2.28 -9.54
N GLY A 92 -26.08 -3.42 -10.22
CA GLY A 92 -26.99 -3.86 -11.29
C GLY A 92 -27.80 -5.15 -11.04
N GLY A 93 -27.82 -5.68 -9.82
CA GLY A 93 -28.45 -6.98 -9.53
C GLY A 93 -27.65 -8.17 -10.09
N GLY A 94 -28.02 -9.41 -9.73
CA GLY A 94 -27.16 -10.60 -9.88
C GLY A 94 -26.69 -10.96 -11.31
N SER A 95 -27.34 -10.48 -12.36
CA SER A 95 -26.92 -10.69 -13.75
C SER A 95 -25.87 -9.67 -14.23
N ALA A 96 -25.91 -8.43 -13.75
CA ALA A 96 -24.93 -7.39 -14.10
C ALA A 96 -23.52 -7.69 -13.55
N CYS A 97 -23.48 -8.45 -12.44
CA CYS A 97 -22.25 -8.72 -11.71
C CYS A 97 -21.46 -9.93 -12.24
N LYS A 98 -22.15 -10.88 -12.89
CA LYS A 98 -21.54 -12.08 -13.49
C LYS A 98 -20.55 -11.79 -14.63
N ALA A 99 -20.63 -10.61 -15.24
CA ALA A 99 -19.74 -10.18 -16.31
C ALA A 99 -18.75 -9.08 -15.88
N SER A 100 -18.69 -8.76 -14.59
CA SER A 100 -17.87 -7.65 -14.10
C SER A 100 -16.38 -7.99 -14.07
N GLY A 101 -15.54 -6.96 -14.26
CA GLY A 101 -14.09 -7.07 -14.14
C GLY A 101 -13.61 -7.28 -12.70
N PRO A 102 -12.29 -7.40 -12.48
CA PRO A 102 -11.70 -7.77 -11.19
C PRO A 102 -11.82 -6.71 -10.08
N LEU A 103 -12.46 -5.57 -10.35
CA LEU A 103 -12.59 -4.43 -9.44
C LEU A 103 -13.99 -4.31 -8.82
N VAL A 104 -14.88 -5.24 -9.12
CA VAL A 104 -16.28 -5.23 -8.69
C VAL A 104 -16.58 -6.48 -7.86
N ALA A 105 -17.33 -6.31 -6.78
CA ALA A 105 -17.73 -7.36 -5.87
C ALA A 105 -19.20 -7.75 -6.04
N ASN A 106 -19.44 -9.06 -5.97
CA ASN A 106 -20.76 -9.70 -5.97
C ASN A 106 -21.34 -9.86 -4.56
N SER A 107 -20.54 -9.59 -3.52
CA SER A 107 -20.92 -9.76 -2.12
C SER A 107 -20.16 -8.80 -1.22
N ASP A 108 -20.68 -8.54 -0.02
CA ASP A 108 -19.98 -7.76 1.01
C ASP A 108 -18.64 -8.38 1.41
N ALA A 109 -18.54 -9.71 1.38
CA ALA A 109 -17.31 -10.43 1.72
C ALA A 109 -16.22 -10.17 0.68
N GLU A 110 -16.56 -10.29 -0.60
CA GLU A 110 -15.65 -9.98 -1.71
C GLU A 110 -15.27 -8.50 -1.73
N ALA A 111 -16.23 -7.61 -1.44
CA ALA A 111 -15.98 -6.17 -1.36
C ALA A 111 -14.95 -5.80 -0.28
N LYS A 112 -15.08 -6.39 0.92
CA LYS A 112 -14.10 -6.24 2.00
C LYS A 112 -12.76 -6.84 1.63
N TRP A 113 -12.77 -7.99 0.94
CA TRP A 113 -11.56 -8.63 0.46
C TRP A 113 -10.80 -7.73 -0.51
N LEU A 114 -11.47 -7.16 -1.52
CA LEU A 114 -10.87 -6.23 -2.48
C LEU A 114 -10.22 -5.03 -1.79
N LEU A 115 -10.97 -4.38 -0.88
CA LEU A 115 -10.47 -3.26 -0.09
C LEU A 115 -9.22 -3.64 0.71
N SER A 116 -9.27 -4.75 1.45
CA SER A 116 -8.16 -5.19 2.31
C SER A 116 -6.89 -5.58 1.52
N ASN A 117 -7.06 -6.01 0.27
CA ASN A 117 -5.97 -6.45 -0.61
C ASN A 117 -5.47 -5.37 -1.58
N GLY A 118 -5.93 -4.12 -1.42
CA GLY A 118 -5.38 -2.95 -2.12
C GLY A 118 -5.91 -2.75 -3.55
N TYR A 119 -6.99 -3.42 -3.93
CA TYR A 119 -7.64 -3.18 -5.21
C TYR A 119 -8.31 -1.80 -5.23
N PRO A 120 -8.17 -0.99 -6.30
CA PRO A 120 -8.98 0.21 -6.46
C PRO A 120 -10.43 -0.14 -6.84
N THR A 121 -11.35 0.78 -6.61
CA THR A 121 -12.62 0.79 -7.36
C THR A 121 -12.34 1.31 -8.78
N GLU A 122 -13.27 1.10 -9.72
CA GLU A 122 -13.14 1.63 -11.08
C GLU A 122 -13.02 3.17 -11.10
N ALA A 123 -13.82 3.84 -10.26
CA ALA A 123 -13.77 5.29 -10.13
C ALA A 123 -12.42 5.78 -9.58
N GLU A 124 -11.87 5.08 -8.59
CA GLU A 124 -10.56 5.42 -8.03
C GLU A 124 -9.45 5.18 -9.05
N LEU A 125 -9.48 4.06 -9.78
CA LEU A 125 -8.51 3.78 -10.83
C LEU A 125 -8.52 4.87 -11.90
N ALA A 126 -9.70 5.25 -12.40
CA ALA A 126 -9.87 6.30 -13.39
C ALA A 126 -9.38 7.68 -12.90
N ARG A 127 -9.47 7.95 -11.59
CA ARG A 127 -8.92 9.15 -10.97
C ARG A 127 -7.39 9.09 -10.90
N LEU A 128 -6.84 8.00 -10.39
CA LEU A 128 -5.40 7.79 -10.22
C LEU A 128 -4.66 7.80 -11.57
N ASP A 129 -5.25 7.23 -12.62
CA ASP A 129 -4.65 7.21 -13.96
C ASP A 129 -4.43 8.61 -14.55
N LYS A 130 -5.19 9.61 -14.10
CA LYS A 130 -5.05 11.01 -14.53
C LYS A 130 -3.99 11.80 -13.76
N LEU A 131 -3.51 11.27 -12.63
CA LEU A 131 -2.54 11.97 -11.79
C LEU A 131 -1.13 11.95 -12.38
N THR A 132 -0.35 12.98 -12.04
CA THR A 132 1.09 13.05 -12.34
C THR A 132 1.88 12.07 -11.47
N LEU A 133 3.14 11.78 -11.84
CA LEU A 133 4.01 10.93 -11.04
C LEU A 133 4.21 11.46 -9.61
N ASP A 134 4.39 12.78 -9.45
CA ASP A 134 4.57 13.39 -8.12
C ASP A 134 3.31 13.27 -7.26
N GLN A 135 2.13 13.46 -7.85
CA GLN A 135 0.86 13.28 -7.14
C GLN A 135 0.65 11.82 -6.73
N LEU A 136 0.94 10.87 -7.62
CA LEU A 136 0.86 9.44 -7.32
C LEU A 136 1.85 9.03 -6.23
N LYS A 137 3.07 9.56 -6.28
CA LYS A 137 4.08 9.35 -5.24
C LYS A 137 3.60 9.87 -3.89
N ALA A 138 3.04 11.07 -3.85
CA ALA A 138 2.51 11.65 -2.61
C ALA A 138 1.35 10.81 -2.03
N GLU A 139 0.40 10.37 -2.85
CA GLU A 139 -0.70 9.50 -2.38
C GLU A 139 -0.21 8.12 -1.95
N SER A 140 0.76 7.54 -2.66
CA SER A 140 1.43 6.30 -2.27
C SER A 140 2.09 6.43 -0.89
N GLN A 141 2.80 7.53 -0.64
CA GLN A 141 3.43 7.84 0.64
C GLN A 141 2.40 8.10 1.76
N ALA A 142 1.20 8.57 1.41
CA ALA A 142 0.07 8.70 2.32
C ALA A 142 -0.66 7.37 2.59
N GLY A 143 -0.19 6.25 2.01
CA GLY A 143 -0.73 4.91 2.25
C GLY A 143 -1.80 4.45 1.25
N ASN A 144 -2.03 5.19 0.15
CA ASN A 144 -2.93 4.72 -0.90
C ASN A 144 -2.30 3.54 -1.65
N LYS A 145 -2.72 2.32 -1.30
CA LYS A 145 -2.23 1.06 -1.91
C LYS A 145 -2.40 1.05 -3.44
N ALA A 146 -3.52 1.53 -3.95
CA ALA A 146 -3.74 1.57 -5.40
C ALA A 146 -2.83 2.60 -6.08
N ALA A 147 -2.66 3.78 -5.49
CA ALA A 147 -1.73 4.79 -6.01
C ALA A 147 -0.28 4.27 -6.04
N THR A 148 0.14 3.47 -5.07
CA THR A 148 1.46 2.81 -5.09
C THR A 148 1.65 1.95 -6.34
N VAL A 149 0.62 1.19 -6.75
CA VAL A 149 0.67 0.34 -7.95
C VAL A 149 0.74 1.19 -9.21
N ILE A 150 -0.11 2.21 -9.33
CA ILE A 150 -0.11 3.09 -10.51
C ILE A 150 1.18 3.91 -10.59
N TYR A 151 1.72 4.36 -9.46
CA TYR A 151 3.03 5.00 -9.37
C TYR A 151 4.13 4.07 -9.89
N GLY A 152 4.25 2.86 -9.34
CA GLY A 152 5.25 1.88 -9.76
C GLY A 152 5.16 1.55 -11.25
N LYS A 153 3.93 1.36 -11.76
CA LYS A 153 3.68 1.12 -13.20
C LYS A 153 4.18 2.28 -14.06
N LYS A 154 3.74 3.51 -13.78
CA LYS A 154 4.14 4.68 -14.57
C LYS A 154 5.64 4.97 -14.48
N THR A 155 6.25 4.77 -13.31
CA THR A 155 7.70 4.89 -13.13
C THR A 155 8.44 3.90 -14.02
N ALA A 156 8.02 2.63 -14.04
CA ALA A 156 8.64 1.62 -14.87
C ALA A 156 8.52 1.94 -16.37
N THR A 157 7.33 2.30 -16.83
CA THR A 157 7.07 2.56 -18.26
C THR A 157 7.61 3.89 -18.75
N SER A 158 7.97 4.81 -17.85
CA SER A 158 8.62 6.10 -18.18
C SER A 158 10.15 6.02 -18.27
N GLY A 159 10.72 4.81 -18.32
CA GLY A 159 12.17 4.58 -18.48
C GLY A 159 12.92 4.27 -17.19
N HIS A 160 12.24 4.19 -16.05
CA HIS A 160 12.82 3.80 -14.76
C HIS A 160 12.35 2.40 -14.37
N PHE A 161 12.56 1.42 -15.25
CA PHE A 161 12.00 0.07 -15.13
C PHE A 161 12.30 -0.59 -13.78
N GLN A 162 13.58 -0.63 -13.37
CA GLN A 162 13.98 -1.30 -12.13
C GLN A 162 13.41 -0.62 -10.87
N GLU A 163 13.29 0.71 -10.89
CA GLU A 163 12.67 1.45 -9.78
C GLU A 163 11.18 1.11 -9.67
N GLY A 164 10.44 1.17 -10.79
CA GLY A 164 9.03 0.81 -10.81
C GLY A 164 8.78 -0.66 -10.46
N LEU A 165 9.63 -1.57 -10.94
CA LEU A 165 9.61 -2.99 -10.59
C LEU A 165 9.83 -3.21 -9.08
N GLY A 166 10.79 -2.50 -8.48
CA GLY A 166 11.03 -2.53 -7.05
C GLY A 166 9.83 -2.07 -6.23
N ILE A 167 9.18 -0.96 -6.65
CA ILE A 167 7.96 -0.46 -6.01
C ILE A 167 6.85 -1.53 -6.05
N LEU A 168 6.61 -2.13 -7.21
CA LEU A 168 5.56 -3.13 -7.40
C LEU A 168 5.83 -4.44 -6.63
N ARG A 169 7.08 -4.91 -6.62
CA ARG A 169 7.47 -6.11 -5.84
C ARG A 169 7.31 -5.88 -4.35
N ASN A 170 7.75 -4.73 -3.84
CA ASN A 170 7.60 -4.39 -2.43
C ASN A 170 6.12 -4.29 -2.03
N ALA A 171 5.28 -3.69 -2.89
CA ALA A 171 3.84 -3.62 -2.66
C ALA A 171 3.19 -5.02 -2.63
N ALA A 172 3.56 -5.91 -3.58
CA ALA A 172 3.09 -7.29 -3.59
C ALA A 172 3.50 -8.05 -2.32
N SER A 173 4.78 -7.95 -1.92
CA SER A 173 5.29 -8.57 -0.69
C SER A 173 4.62 -8.02 0.59
N ALA A 174 4.12 -6.79 0.55
CA ALA A 174 3.34 -6.18 1.63
C ALA A 174 1.83 -6.53 1.59
N GLY A 175 1.42 -7.47 0.73
CA GLY A 175 0.04 -7.96 0.64
C GLY A 175 -0.89 -7.09 -0.21
N ASN A 176 -0.36 -6.20 -1.05
CA ASN A 176 -1.17 -5.52 -2.06
C ASN A 176 -1.27 -6.40 -3.32
N LEU A 177 -2.31 -7.24 -3.38
CA LEU A 177 -2.51 -8.19 -4.48
C LEU A 177 -2.77 -7.49 -5.82
N TYR A 178 -3.28 -6.26 -5.83
CA TYR A 178 -3.43 -5.50 -7.07
C TYR A 178 -2.09 -5.22 -7.76
N SER A 179 -0.98 -5.27 -7.02
CA SER A 179 0.37 -5.10 -7.58
C SER A 179 0.73 -6.14 -8.65
N TYR A 180 0.11 -7.33 -8.63
CA TYR A 180 0.32 -8.34 -9.67
C TYR A 180 -0.21 -7.89 -11.04
N TYR A 181 -1.28 -7.10 -11.08
CA TYR A 181 -1.72 -6.45 -12.33
C TYR A 181 -0.69 -5.44 -12.80
N GLY A 182 -0.16 -4.60 -11.90
CA GLY A 182 0.93 -3.67 -12.24
C GLY A 182 2.18 -4.37 -12.76
N LEU A 183 2.58 -5.49 -12.15
CA LEU A 183 3.69 -6.33 -12.63
C LEU A 183 3.39 -6.90 -14.03
N SER A 184 2.19 -7.44 -14.24
CA SER A 184 1.77 -7.94 -15.54
C SER A 184 1.82 -6.84 -16.60
N ASP A 185 1.31 -5.65 -16.30
CA ASP A 185 1.28 -4.50 -17.22
C ASP A 185 2.69 -4.09 -17.67
N ILE A 186 3.65 -4.00 -16.74
CA ILE A 186 5.01 -3.55 -17.10
C ILE A 186 5.75 -4.57 -17.96
N TYR A 187 5.52 -5.87 -17.76
CA TYR A 187 6.10 -6.91 -18.62
C TYR A 187 5.38 -7.05 -19.96
N ALA A 188 4.09 -6.72 -20.02
CA ALA A 188 3.33 -6.63 -21.26
C ALA A 188 3.65 -5.35 -22.07
N SER A 189 4.19 -4.32 -21.42
CA SER A 189 4.50 -3.05 -22.08
C SER A 189 5.63 -3.18 -23.11
N GLU A 190 5.59 -2.37 -24.17
CA GLU A 190 6.64 -2.32 -25.19
C GLU A 190 7.88 -1.52 -24.74
N THR A 191 8.35 -1.78 -23.52
CA THR A 191 9.61 -1.22 -23.03
C THR A 191 10.78 -2.06 -23.50
N LYS A 192 11.97 -1.42 -23.60
CA LYS A 192 13.23 -2.10 -23.96
C LYS A 192 13.57 -3.22 -22.97
N ASP A 193 13.04 -3.13 -21.76
CA ASP A 193 13.36 -3.97 -20.61
C ASP A 193 12.36 -5.13 -20.40
N LYS A 194 11.37 -5.31 -21.28
CA LYS A 194 10.32 -6.33 -21.13
C LYS A 194 10.81 -7.78 -21.00
N ASN A 195 12.04 -8.06 -21.43
CA ASN A 195 12.65 -9.39 -21.39
C ASN A 195 13.73 -9.53 -20.29
N LEU A 196 13.92 -8.51 -19.45
CA LEU A 196 14.92 -8.56 -18.37
C LEU A 196 14.29 -9.21 -17.14
N ILE A 197 14.70 -10.46 -16.89
CA ILE A 197 14.34 -11.26 -15.71
C ILE A 197 15.61 -11.57 -14.94
#